data_AF-A0A2S8ET03-F1
#
_entry.id   AF-A0A2S8ET03-F1
#
_cell.length_a   1.000
_cell.length_b   1.000
_cell.length_c   1.000
_cell.angle_alpha   90.00
_cell.angle_beta   90.00
_cell.angle_gamma   90.00
#
_symmetry.space_group_name_H-M   'P 1'
#
loop_
_entity.id
_entity.type
_entity.pdbx_description
1 polymer ?
#
loop_
_entity_poly.entity_id
_entity_poly.type
_entity_poly.pdbx_seq_one_letter_code
_entity_poly.pdbx_strand_id
1 'polypeptide(L)' 'MAGFTQADLDALKRAYASGVRSVTYADGKSVTYASTEEMWRTIRRIEDDLARASSTGKRPVAGFATTRRD' A
#
# COMPACT_ATOMS: atom_id res chain seq x y z
N MET A 1 0.93 -13.92 -6.94
CA MET A 1 1.40 -12.52 -6.96
C MET A 1 1.90 -12.23 -5.56
N ALA A 2 3.21 -12.00 -5.36
CA ALA A 2 3.72 -11.63 -4.05
C ALA A 2 3.29 -10.17 -3.80
N GLY A 3 2.19 -9.98 -3.07
CA GLY A 3 1.73 -8.67 -2.63
C GLY A 3 2.60 -8.16 -1.49
N PHE A 4 2.72 -6.84 -1.35
CA PHE A 4 3.42 -6.25 -0.21
C PHE A 4 2.72 -6.64 1.09
N THR A 5 3.49 -6.82 2.17
CA THR A 5 2.96 -7.20 3.47
C THR A 5 2.92 -6.04 4.46
N GLN A 6 2.18 -6.20 5.56
CA GLN A 6 2.16 -5.21 6.65
C GLN A 6 3.56 -5.03 7.27
N ALA A 7 4.39 -6.07 7.29
CA ALA A 7 5.76 -6.01 7.79
C ALA A 7 6.65 -5.11 6.92
N ASP A 8 6.45 -5.15 5.60
CA ASP A 8 7.19 -4.29 4.66
C ASP A 8 6.82 -2.82 4.86
N LEU A 9 5.53 -2.53 5.06
CA LEU A 9 5.07 -1.17 5.36
C LEU A 9 5.66 -0.64 6.67
N ASP A 10 5.72 -1.48 7.70
CA ASP A 10 6.27 -1.11 8.99
C ASP A 10 7.79 -0.86 8.92
N ALA A 11 8.53 -1.69 8.17
CA ALA A 11 9.95 -1.47 7.90
C ALA A 11 10.20 -0.15 7.17
N LEU A 12 9.39 0.18 6.17
CA LEU A 12 9.45 1.47 5.46
C LEU A 12 9.17 2.66 6.39
N LYS A 13 8.14 2.58 7.23
CA LYS A 13 7.80 3.63 8.20
C LYS A 13 8.93 3.85 9.21
N ARG A 14 9.55 2.77 9.70
CA ARG A 14 10.71 2.85 10.61
C ARG A 14 11.91 3.50 9.94
N ALA A 15 12.22 3.14 8.69
CA ALA A 15 13.32 3.76 7.94
C ALA A 15 13.08 5.24 7.68
N TYR A 16 11.85 5.61 7.32
CA TYR A 16 11.47 7.01 7.15
C TYR A 16 11.61 7.80 8.47
N ALA A 17 11.14 7.23 9.59
CA ALA A 17 11.25 7.85 10.91
C ALA A 17 12.69 7.99 11.41
N SER A 18 13.59 7.05 11.04
CA SER A 18 15.01 7.15 11.38
C SER A 18 15.80 8.05 10.42
N GLY A 19 15.17 8.58 9.37
CA GLY A 19 15.80 9.46 8.39
C GLY A 19 16.74 8.75 7.42
N VAL A 20 16.69 7.41 7.36
CA VAL A 20 17.47 6.63 6.40
C VAL A 20 16.66 6.33 5.16
N ARG A 21 17.36 6.17 4.04
CA ARG A 21 16.77 5.89 2.72
C ARG A 21 16.93 4.44 2.27
N SER A 22 17.54 3.59 3.10
CA SER A 22 17.70 2.16 2.85
C SER A 22 16.72 1.37 3.71
N VAL A 23 16.01 0.44 3.09
CA VAL A 23 15.00 -0.40 3.74
C VAL A 23 15.26 -1.85 3.41
N THR A 24 15.25 -2.68 4.44
CA THR A 24 15.32 -4.14 4.29
C THR A 24 13.91 -4.69 4.46
N TYR A 25 13.40 -5.31 3.41
CA TYR A 25 12.11 -5.98 3.42
C TYR A 25 12.16 -7.32 4.16
N ALA A 26 10.98 -7.84 4.52
CA ALA A 26 10.88 -9.13 5.21
C ALA A 26 11.47 -10.28 4.39
N ASP A 27 11.41 -10.17 3.05
CA ASP A 27 12.02 -11.11 2.10
C ASP A 27 13.57 -11.06 2.05
N GLY A 28 14.20 -10.25 2.91
CA GLY A 28 15.66 -10.07 2.94
C GLY A 28 16.21 -9.18 1.82
N LYS A 29 15.35 -8.58 1.00
CA LYS A 29 15.74 -7.64 -0.04
C LYS A 29 16.00 -6.27 0.55
N SER A 30 17.17 -5.72 0.27
CA SER A 30 17.51 -4.34 0.63
C SER A 30 17.30 -3.43 -0.58
N VAL A 31 16.53 -2.36 -0.40
CA VAL A 31 16.30 -1.34 -1.43
C VAL A 31 16.71 0.02 -0.88
N THR A 32 17.47 0.76 -1.68
CA THR A 32 17.87 2.13 -1.37
C THR A 32 17.11 3.09 -2.28
N TYR A 33 16.35 3.98 -1.67
CA TYR A 33 15.59 5.00 -2.37
C TYR A 33 16.47 6.20 -2.73
N ALA A 34 16.18 6.82 -3.87
CA ALA A 34 16.91 7.99 -4.32
C ALA A 34 16.60 9.23 -3.45
N SER A 35 15.39 9.31 -2.88
CA SER A 35 14.93 10.45 -2.10
C SER A 35 13.85 10.07 -1.07
N THR A 36 13.67 10.92 -0.05
CA THR A 36 12.62 10.76 0.97
C THR A 36 11.21 10.83 0.38
N GLU A 37 11.00 11.67 -0.64
CA GLU A 37 9.71 11.75 -1.36
C GLU A 37 9.37 10.43 -2.08
N GLU A 38 10.36 9.78 -2.68
CA GLU A 38 10.18 8.50 -3.37
C GLU A 38 9.80 7.39 -2.37
N MET A 39 10.47 7.38 -1.21
CA MET A 39 10.11 6.49 -0.11
C MET A 39 8.67 6.74 0.36
N TRP A 40 8.27 8.00 0.55
CA TRP A 40 6.91 8.34 1.00
C TRP A 40 5.83 7.95 -0.04
N ARG A 41 6.09 8.16 -1.33
CA ARG A 41 5.21 7.68 -2.42
C ARG A 41 5.06 6.16 -2.39
N THR A 42 6.14 5.44 -2.10
CA THR A 42 6.13 3.98 -2.01
C THR A 42 5.31 3.50 -0.82
N ILE A 43 5.49 4.12 0.36
CA ILE A 43 4.66 3.87 1.55
C ILE A 43 3.17 3.99 1.20
N ARG A 44 2.78 5.10 0.57
CA ARG A 44 1.37 5.36 0.23
C ARG A 44 0.81 4.37 -0.78
N ARG A 45 1.62 3.94 -1.74
CA ARG A 45 1.24 2.90 -2.71
C ARG A 45 0.99 1.56 -2.03
N ILE A 46 1.83 1.18 -1.08
CA ILE A 46 1.68 -0.07 -0.33
C ILE A 46 0.47 -0.02 0.59
N GLU A 47 0.20 1.11 1.24
CA GLU A 47 -1.03 1.30 2.03
C GLU A 47 -2.29 1.12 1.18
N ASP A 48 -2.32 1.69 -0.04
CA ASP A 48 -3.43 1.52 -0.96
C ASP A 48 -3.59 0.06 -1.44
N ASP A 49 -2.48 -0.62 -1.73
CA ASP A 49 -2.49 -2.03 -2.12
C ASP A 49 -3.02 -2.94 -1.00
N LEU A 50 -2.56 -2.73 0.24
CA LEU A 50 -3.04 -3.44 1.42
C LEU A 50 -4.52 -3.15 1.73
N ALA A 51 -4.96 -1.90 1.56
CA ALA A 51 -6.37 -1.53 1.71
C ALA A 51 -7.23 -2.20 0.63
N ARG A 52 -6.77 -2.25 -0.62
CA ARG A 52 -7.45 -2.94 -1.73
C ARG A 52 -7.53 -4.44 -1.51
N ALA A 53 -6.43 -5.07 -1.10
CA ALA A 53 -6.39 -6.49 -0.75
C ALA A 53 -7.41 -6.82 0.35
N SER A 54 -7.53 -5.97 1.38
CA SER A 54 -8.50 -6.12 2.45
C SER A 54 -9.96 -5.87 2.00
N SER A 55 -10.17 -4.96 1.04
CA SER A 55 -11.50 -4.58 0.53
C SER A 55 -12.11 -5.54 -0.50
N THR A 56 -11.36 -6.53 -0.97
CA THR A 56 -11.85 -7.53 -1.95
C THR A 56 -13.05 -8.33 -1.42
N GLY A 57 -13.32 -8.31 -0.11
CA GLY A 57 -14.51 -8.91 0.50
C GLY A 57 -15.77 -8.03 0.58
N LYS A 58 -15.71 -6.71 0.30
CA LYS A 58 -16.86 -5.80 0.45
C LYS A 58 -16.85 -4.73 -0.64
N ARG A 59 -17.36 -5.05 -1.81
CA ARG A 59 -17.87 -4.03 -2.74
C ARG A 59 -19.39 -4.17 -2.76
N PRO A 60 -20.17 -3.20 -2.23
CA PRO A 60 -21.54 -3.08 -2.68
C PRO A 60 -21.47 -2.78 -4.18
N VAL A 61 -22.03 -3.69 -4.98
CA VAL A 61 -22.35 -3.41 -6.37
C VAL A 61 -23.32 -2.22 -6.34
N ALA A 62 -22.83 -1.05 -6.74
CA ALA A 62 -23.68 0.12 -6.90
C ALA A 62 -24.63 -0.17 -8.07
N GLY A 63 -25.77 -0.78 -7.77
CA GLY A 63 -26.87 -0.98 -8.69
C GLY A 63 -27.52 0.36 -9.00
N PHE A 64 -26.94 1.09 -9.95
CA PHE A 64 -27.61 2.20 -10.62
C PHE A 64 -28.43 1.66 -11.79
N ALA A 65 -29.64 1.18 -11.50
CA ALA A 65 -30.81 1.06 -12.37
C ALA A 65 -31.96 0.56 -11.47
N THR A 66 -33.14 1.17 -11.39
CA THR A 66 -34.03 1.40 -12.52
C THR A 66 -34.84 2.68 -12.32
N THR A 67 -35.01 3.47 -13.37
CA THR A 67 -36.10 4.45 -13.45
C THR A 67 -37.44 3.74 -13.38
N ARG A 68 -38.32 4.15 -12.46
CA ARG A 68 -39.74 3.79 -12.52
C ARG A 68 -40.55 5.06 -12.47
N ARG A 69 -41.23 5.36 -13.57
CA ARG A 69 -42.22 6.43 -13.70
C ARG A 69 -43.40 5.82 -14.44
N ASP A 70 -44.43 5.46 -13.68
CA ASP A 70 -45.81 5.29 -14.10
C ASP A 70 -46.71 5.69 -12.93
#